data_AF-J3RU81-F1
#
_entry.id   AF-J3RU81-F1
#
_cell.length_a   1.000
_cell.length_b   1.000
_cell.length_c   1.000
_cell.angle_alpha   90.00
_cell.angle_beta   90.00
_cell.angle_gamma   90.00
#
_symmetry.space_group_name_H-M   'P 1'
#
loop_
_entity.id
_entity.type
_entity.pdbx_description
1 polymer ?
#
loop_
_entity_poly.entity_id
_entity_poly.type
_entity_poly.pdbx_seq_one_letter_code
_entity_poly.pdbx_strand_id
1 'polypeptide(L)'
;ALSSAPPRPRATVAARGVGHSLQGQAQARDGIVVETRSLPRTVVVVAAPRAGGEATACAYADVGAGALWVEVLEECLKAGLAPLSWTDYLYLTVGGTLSNAGISGQAFKHGPQISNVLQLQVVTGSGEIVTCSRTKTPDLFFAVLGGLGQFGIITRARILLQEAPVRWVRAFYESFETFTKDQELLISMPEQVDYVEGFMVLDEHSIRSSSIAFPPHIDFSPDFGSEGRKKVYYCIEFAVHDFQQ
;
A
#
# COMPACT_ATOMS: atom_id res chain seq x y z
N ALA A 1 32.13 -16.15 44.96
CA ALA A 1 31.59 -16.74 43.72
C ALA A 1 30.33 -15.97 43.34
N LEU A 2 30.41 -15.10 42.33
CA LEU A 2 29.25 -14.40 41.79
C LEU A 2 28.44 -15.43 40.99
N SER A 3 27.29 -15.82 41.51
CA SER A 3 26.35 -16.72 40.85
C SER A 3 25.83 -16.05 39.58
N SER A 4 26.31 -16.44 38.41
CA SER A 4 25.70 -16.06 37.14
C SER A 4 24.36 -16.77 37.03
N ALA A 5 23.27 -16.03 37.26
CA ALA A 5 21.93 -16.50 36.92
C ALA A 5 21.95 -16.95 35.44
N PRO A 6 21.34 -18.09 35.10
CA PRO A 6 21.25 -18.52 33.71
C PRO A 6 20.60 -17.41 32.88
N PRO A 7 21.05 -17.16 31.63
CA PRO A 7 20.41 -16.17 30.78
C PRO A 7 18.92 -16.52 30.70
N ARG A 8 18.06 -15.56 31.09
CA ARG A 8 16.61 -15.73 30.97
C ARG A 8 16.30 -16.13 29.53
N PRO A 9 15.38 -17.09 29.28
CA PRO A 9 14.94 -17.36 27.92
C PRO A 9 14.50 -16.04 27.28
N ARG A 10 15.15 -15.67 26.17
CA ARG A 10 14.86 -14.40 25.49
C ARG A 10 13.47 -14.52 24.90
N ALA A 11 12.50 -13.82 25.50
CA ALA A 11 11.18 -13.70 24.93
C ALA A 11 11.29 -13.14 23.51
N THR A 12 10.61 -13.78 22.56
CA THR A 12 10.49 -13.24 21.20
C THR A 12 9.53 -12.05 21.22
N VAL A 13 9.71 -11.14 20.27
CA VAL A 13 8.89 -9.94 20.15
C VAL A 13 8.33 -9.88 18.74
N ALA A 14 7.02 -9.71 18.61
CA ALA A 14 6.34 -9.47 17.33
C ALA A 14 5.58 -8.15 17.38
N ALA A 15 5.72 -7.32 16.36
CA ALA A 15 4.85 -6.15 16.18
C ALA A 15 3.55 -6.57 15.49
N ARG A 16 2.41 -6.18 16.06
CA ARG A 16 1.09 -6.44 15.50
C ARG A 16 0.42 -5.13 15.11
N GLY A 17 0.05 -5.02 13.83
CA GLY A 17 -0.82 -3.97 13.31
C GLY A 17 -2.29 -4.32 13.54
N VAL A 18 -3.06 -4.53 12.47
CA VAL A 18 -4.46 -4.99 12.54
C VAL A 18 -4.63 -6.52 12.53
N GLY A 19 -3.55 -7.28 12.36
CA GLY A 19 -3.62 -8.75 12.32
C GLY A 19 -4.20 -9.32 11.03
N HIS A 20 -4.06 -8.62 9.90
CA HIS A 20 -4.44 -9.10 8.56
C HIS A 20 -3.44 -10.13 7.96
N SER A 21 -2.47 -10.58 8.75
CA SER A 21 -1.55 -11.66 8.39
C SER A 21 -2.29 -13.00 8.39
N LEU A 22 -2.03 -13.84 7.38
CA LEU A 22 -2.80 -15.07 7.17
C LEU A 22 -2.29 -16.29 7.96
N GLN A 23 -1.01 -16.30 8.36
CA GLN A 23 -0.35 -17.47 8.94
C GLN A 23 0.45 -17.14 10.21
N GLY A 24 -0.02 -16.16 10.99
CA GLY A 24 0.56 -15.88 12.31
C GLY A 24 1.88 -15.12 12.31
N GLN A 25 2.29 -14.49 11.20
CA GLN A 25 3.53 -13.71 11.11
C GLN A 25 3.65 -12.60 12.18
N ALA A 26 2.52 -12.08 12.67
CA ALA A 26 2.45 -11.05 13.72
C ALA A 26 2.17 -11.63 15.13
N GLN A 27 2.42 -12.93 15.34
CA GLN A 27 2.26 -13.59 16.64
C GLN A 27 3.62 -13.94 17.24
N ALA A 28 3.70 -13.98 18.57
CA ALA A 28 4.88 -14.42 19.32
C ALA A 28 4.47 -15.52 20.30
N ARG A 29 4.77 -16.78 19.97
CA ARG A 29 4.50 -17.93 20.85
C ARG A 29 5.32 -17.78 22.13
N ASP A 30 4.65 -17.80 23.28
CA ASP A 30 5.26 -17.62 24.60
C ASP A 30 6.14 -16.35 24.69
N GLY A 31 5.81 -15.34 23.89
CA GLY A 31 6.57 -14.11 23.73
C GLY A 31 5.71 -12.86 23.94
N ILE A 32 6.21 -11.73 23.43
CA ILE A 32 5.59 -10.41 23.59
C ILE A 32 5.05 -9.94 22.25
N VAL A 33 3.79 -9.51 22.23
CA VAL A 33 3.20 -8.85 21.08
C VAL A 33 3.10 -7.35 21.36
N VAL A 34 3.69 -6.53 20.50
CA VAL A 34 3.61 -5.08 20.56
C VAL A 34 2.48 -4.62 19.65
N GLU A 35 1.37 -4.19 20.25
CA GLU A 35 0.21 -3.65 19.54
C GLU A 35 0.51 -2.23 19.02
N THR A 36 0.94 -2.13 17.76
CA THR A 36 1.42 -0.85 17.19
C THR A 36 0.32 0.19 17.08
N ARG A 37 -0.94 -0.22 17.01
CA ARG A 37 -2.11 0.69 17.03
C ARG A 37 -2.26 1.47 18.35
N SER A 38 -1.66 0.97 19.43
CA SER A 38 -1.66 1.65 20.74
C SER A 38 -0.56 2.72 20.85
N LEU A 39 0.37 2.77 19.90
CA LEU A 39 1.36 3.84 19.80
C LEU A 39 0.73 5.11 19.20
N PRO A 40 1.37 6.29 19.31
CA PRO A 40 0.90 7.49 18.63
C PRO A 40 0.66 7.26 17.14
N ARG A 41 -0.57 7.49 16.69
CA ARG A 41 -1.04 7.34 15.29
C ARG A 41 -1.07 8.69 14.56
N THR A 42 -0.20 9.62 14.95
CA THR A 42 -0.18 10.97 14.39
C THR A 42 0.13 10.93 12.90
N VAL A 43 -0.62 11.70 12.11
CA VAL A 43 -0.35 11.98 10.70
C VAL A 43 -0.08 13.48 10.61
N VAL A 44 1.13 13.85 10.21
CA VAL A 44 1.53 15.25 10.04
C VAL A 44 1.87 15.48 8.58
N VAL A 45 1.02 16.22 7.88
CA VAL A 45 1.18 16.54 6.46
C VAL A 45 2.05 17.79 6.30
N VAL A 46 3.07 17.68 5.46
CA VAL A 46 3.97 18.77 5.10
C VAL A 46 3.85 18.99 3.59
N ALA A 47 3.24 20.11 3.20
CA ALA A 47 3.14 20.50 1.80
C ALA A 47 4.50 20.96 1.25
N ALA A 48 4.71 20.79 -0.06
CA ALA A 48 5.86 21.36 -0.73
C ALA A 48 5.81 22.91 -0.67
N PRO A 49 6.96 23.60 -0.56
CA PRO A 49 7.02 25.05 -0.66
C PRO A 49 6.42 25.53 -1.99
N ARG A 50 5.49 26.49 -1.93
CA ARG A 50 4.97 27.17 -3.14
C ARG A 50 5.93 28.30 -3.52
N ALA A 51 6.56 28.14 -4.69
CA ALA A 51 7.24 29.14 -5.54
C ALA A 51 8.76 29.34 -5.40
N GLY A 52 9.41 29.45 -6.57
CA GLY A 52 10.53 30.36 -6.78
C GLY A 52 11.93 29.78 -6.98
N GLY A 53 12.11 28.71 -7.77
CA GLY A 53 13.43 28.35 -8.29
C GLY A 53 14.31 27.50 -7.36
N GLU A 54 13.97 26.23 -7.24
CA GLU A 54 14.83 25.03 -7.24
C GLU A 54 13.95 23.86 -6.82
N ALA A 55 13.71 22.92 -7.74
CA ALA A 55 12.82 21.79 -7.53
C ALA A 55 13.50 20.71 -6.67
N THR A 56 13.37 20.78 -5.35
CA THR A 56 13.95 19.75 -4.45
C THR A 56 13.09 19.34 -3.25
N ALA A 57 11.97 20.01 -2.95
CA ALA A 57 11.11 19.64 -1.83
C ALA A 57 9.77 19.06 -2.31
N CYS A 58 9.58 17.74 -2.12
CA CYS A 58 8.31 17.05 -2.33
C CYS A 58 7.42 17.15 -1.09
N ALA A 59 6.10 17.10 -1.28
CA ALA A 59 5.16 16.98 -0.18
C ALA A 59 5.27 15.59 0.46
N TYR A 60 5.15 15.52 1.79
CA TYR A 60 5.22 14.26 2.52
C TYR A 60 4.33 14.26 3.76
N ALA A 61 4.03 13.08 4.28
CA ALA A 61 3.43 12.91 5.60
C ALA A 61 4.39 12.16 6.53
N ASP A 62 4.64 12.70 7.73
CA ASP A 62 5.23 11.93 8.83
C ASP A 62 4.11 11.20 9.58
N VAL A 63 4.16 9.87 9.56
CA VAL A 63 3.06 9.00 9.98
C VAL A 63 3.52 7.99 11.04
N GLY A 64 2.77 7.86 12.12
CA GLY A 64 2.95 6.79 13.10
C GLY A 64 2.65 5.41 12.48
N ALA A 65 3.51 4.42 12.71
CA ALA A 65 3.42 3.13 12.03
C ALA A 65 2.15 2.31 12.35
N GLY A 66 1.49 2.62 13.47
CA GLY A 66 0.21 2.03 13.86
C GLY A 66 -1.02 2.69 13.23
N ALA A 67 -0.86 3.81 12.51
CA ALA A 67 -1.93 4.45 11.77
C ALA A 67 -2.40 3.55 10.61
N LEU A 68 -3.68 3.61 10.29
CA LEU A 68 -4.26 2.95 9.12
C LEU A 68 -4.08 3.81 7.88
N TRP A 69 -3.96 3.19 6.71
CA TRP A 69 -3.89 3.94 5.45
C TRP A 69 -5.14 4.80 5.18
N VAL A 70 -6.32 4.39 5.66
CA VAL A 70 -7.53 5.23 5.60
C VAL A 70 -7.39 6.49 6.45
N GLU A 71 -6.81 6.41 7.65
CA GLU A 71 -6.56 7.57 8.52
C GLU A 71 -5.54 8.52 7.85
N VAL A 72 -4.52 7.97 7.17
CA VAL A 72 -3.54 8.74 6.41
C VAL A 72 -4.19 9.46 5.23
N LEU A 73 -5.04 8.77 4.47
CA LEU A 73 -5.77 9.35 3.35
C LEU A 73 -6.64 10.51 3.80
N GLU A 74 -7.46 10.31 4.83
CA GLU A 74 -8.36 11.33 5.38
C GLU A 74 -7.62 12.61 5.79
N GLU A 75 -6.48 12.48 6.46
CA GLU A 75 -5.67 13.64 6.86
C GLU A 75 -4.97 14.32 5.67
N CYS A 76 -4.47 13.56 4.69
CA CYS A 76 -3.83 14.12 3.50
C CYS A 76 -4.82 14.90 2.62
N LEU A 77 -6.05 14.39 2.49
CA LEU A 77 -7.10 15.04 1.68
C LEU A 77 -7.50 16.41 2.23
N LYS A 78 -7.36 16.66 3.54
CA LYS A 78 -7.56 18.01 4.12
C LYS A 78 -6.60 19.05 3.55
N ALA A 79 -5.46 18.60 3.01
CA ALA A 79 -4.48 19.44 2.33
C ALA A 79 -4.53 19.31 0.79
N GLY A 80 -5.51 18.58 0.23
CA GLY A 80 -5.60 18.29 -1.21
C GLY A 80 -4.52 17.31 -1.71
N LEU A 81 -3.93 16.53 -0.81
CA LEU A 81 -2.84 15.61 -1.10
C LEU A 81 -3.23 14.15 -0.84
N ALA A 82 -2.46 13.21 -1.39
CA ALA A 82 -2.63 11.77 -1.19
C ALA A 82 -1.29 11.03 -1.38
N PRO A 83 -1.05 9.91 -0.68
CA PRO A 83 0.02 8.97 -1.03
C PRO A 83 0.02 8.55 -2.51
N LEU A 84 1.20 8.30 -3.06
CA LEU A 84 1.38 7.91 -4.48
C LEU A 84 0.99 6.44 -4.75
N SER A 85 1.14 5.57 -3.75
CA SER A 85 1.04 4.11 -3.90
C SER A 85 0.25 3.52 -2.74
N TRP A 86 -0.59 2.54 -3.05
CA TRP A 86 -1.64 2.05 -2.16
C TRP A 86 -1.64 0.53 -1.99
N THR A 87 -2.58 0.08 -1.18
CA THR A 87 -3.08 -1.30 -1.11
C THR A 87 -4.60 -1.23 -1.27
N ASP A 88 -5.21 -2.22 -1.89
CA ASP A 88 -6.67 -2.20 -2.17
C ASP A 88 -7.51 -2.12 -0.91
N TYR A 89 -6.99 -2.64 0.21
CA TYR A 89 -7.61 -2.54 1.52
C TYR A 89 -6.91 -1.50 2.40
N LEU A 90 -7.62 -0.41 2.72
CA LEU A 90 -7.04 0.73 3.44
C LEU A 90 -7.07 0.61 4.97
N TYR A 91 -7.75 -0.39 5.53
CA TYR A 91 -7.75 -0.67 6.97
C TYR A 91 -6.54 -1.54 7.38
N LEU A 92 -5.41 -1.36 6.68
CA LEU A 92 -4.10 -1.93 7.01
C LEU A 92 -3.22 -0.86 7.67
N THR A 93 -2.34 -1.26 8.59
CA THR A 93 -1.42 -0.32 9.24
C THR A 93 -0.24 0.01 8.33
N VAL A 94 0.27 1.24 8.42
CA VAL A 94 1.47 1.70 7.68
C VAL A 94 2.67 0.78 7.92
N GLY A 95 3.00 0.49 9.18
CA GLY A 95 4.12 -0.40 9.49
C GLY A 95 3.95 -1.83 8.97
N GLY A 96 2.71 -2.31 8.89
CA GLY A 96 2.39 -3.67 8.43
C GLY A 96 2.65 -3.84 6.92
N THR A 97 2.17 -2.90 6.11
CA THR A 97 2.36 -2.97 4.65
C THR A 97 3.80 -2.66 4.26
N LEU A 98 4.46 -1.69 4.92
CA LEU A 98 5.88 -1.37 4.70
C LEU A 98 6.83 -2.51 5.09
N SER A 99 6.43 -3.38 6.02
CA SER A 99 7.19 -4.59 6.35
C SER A 99 7.06 -5.69 5.28
N ASN A 100 6.18 -5.54 4.28
CA ASN A 100 5.98 -6.48 3.17
C ASN A 100 6.33 -5.83 1.83
N ALA A 101 5.45 -4.98 1.29
CA ALA A 101 5.68 -4.21 0.08
C ALA A 101 4.63 -3.10 -0.03
N GLY A 102 3.36 -3.47 0.09
CA GLY A 102 2.20 -2.60 -0.16
C GLY A 102 2.02 -2.37 -1.66
N ILE A 103 1.23 -3.24 -2.31
CA ILE A 103 1.03 -3.27 -3.76
C ILE A 103 -0.46 -3.06 -4.05
N SER A 104 -0.74 -2.29 -5.08
CA SER A 104 -2.05 -2.05 -5.72
C SER A 104 -1.78 -1.55 -7.14
N GLY A 105 -2.82 -1.23 -7.91
CA GLY A 105 -2.73 -0.84 -9.31
C GLY A 105 -1.90 0.40 -9.64
N GLN A 106 -1.40 1.18 -8.68
CA GLN A 106 -0.47 2.30 -8.94
C GLN A 106 1.00 1.85 -8.97
N ALA A 107 1.29 0.60 -8.57
CA ALA A 107 2.65 0.13 -8.38
C ALA A 107 3.46 0.04 -9.68
N PHE A 108 2.83 -0.08 -10.84
CA PHE A 108 3.54 -0.05 -12.12
C PHE A 108 4.17 1.33 -12.40
N LYS A 109 3.52 2.40 -11.93
CA LYS A 109 3.93 3.80 -12.12
C LYS A 109 4.85 4.30 -11.01
N HIS A 110 4.48 4.06 -9.76
CA HIS A 110 5.16 4.62 -8.58
C HIS A 110 5.97 3.59 -7.79
N GLY A 111 5.96 2.33 -8.20
CA GLY A 111 6.42 1.23 -7.35
C GLY A 111 5.48 0.97 -6.16
N PRO A 112 5.74 -0.09 -5.37
CA PRO A 112 4.99 -0.36 -4.14
C PRO A 112 5.18 0.74 -3.09
N GLN A 113 4.42 0.70 -2.00
CA GLN A 113 4.52 1.65 -0.89
C GLN A 113 5.95 1.75 -0.34
N ILE A 114 6.69 0.64 -0.25
CA ILE A 114 8.10 0.63 0.19
C ILE A 114 9.03 1.47 -0.69
N SER A 115 8.70 1.70 -1.97
CA SER A 115 9.48 2.58 -2.86
C SER A 115 9.27 4.07 -2.54
N ASN A 116 8.14 4.40 -1.90
CA ASN A 116 7.62 5.75 -1.69
C ASN A 116 7.85 6.27 -0.26
N VAL A 117 8.79 5.66 0.48
CA VAL A 117 9.22 6.09 1.80
C VAL A 117 10.50 6.90 1.72
N LEU A 118 10.56 8.02 2.42
CA LEU A 118 11.75 8.89 2.50
C LEU A 118 12.63 8.60 3.73
N GLN A 119 12.00 8.25 4.85
CA GLN A 119 12.66 8.08 6.15
C GLN A 119 11.83 7.16 7.04
N LEU A 120 12.50 6.40 7.91
CA LEU A 120 11.88 5.58 8.94
C LEU A 120 12.48 5.90 10.31
N GLN A 121 11.67 5.71 11.35
CA GLN A 121 12.14 5.51 12.72
C GLN A 121 11.87 4.05 13.09
N VAL A 122 12.88 3.37 13.61
CA VAL A 122 12.86 1.93 13.86
C VAL A 122 13.42 1.65 15.25
N VAL A 123 12.75 0.76 16.00
CA VAL A 123 13.32 0.10 17.18
C VAL A 123 13.98 -1.18 16.72
N THR A 124 15.30 -1.27 16.77
CA THR A 124 16.06 -2.44 16.29
C THR A 124 15.94 -3.62 17.26
N GLY A 125 16.43 -4.79 16.85
CA GLY A 125 16.52 -5.97 17.72
C GLY A 125 17.41 -5.80 18.96
N SER A 126 18.28 -4.78 18.99
CA SER A 126 19.05 -4.39 20.20
C SER A 126 18.28 -3.46 21.13
N GLY A 127 17.09 -2.98 20.73
CA GLY A 127 16.27 -2.03 21.48
C GLY A 127 16.62 -0.56 21.23
N GLU A 128 17.53 -0.27 20.30
CA GLU A 128 17.91 1.10 19.96
C GLU A 128 16.89 1.75 19.01
N ILE A 129 16.60 3.04 19.25
CA ILE A 129 15.75 3.84 18.36
C ILE A 129 16.64 4.51 17.31
N VAL A 130 16.53 4.07 16.06
CA VAL A 130 17.32 4.58 14.94
C VAL A 130 16.42 5.29 13.95
N THR A 131 16.85 6.47 13.48
CA THR A 131 16.25 7.13 12.33
C THR A 131 17.11 6.85 11.10
N CYS A 132 16.53 6.20 10.10
CA CYS A 132 17.21 5.80 8.88
C CYS A 132 16.51 6.31 7.60
N SER A 133 17.27 6.48 6.54
CA SER A 133 16.84 6.92 5.21
C SER A 133 17.84 6.39 4.16
N ARG A 134 17.60 6.69 2.88
CA ARG A 134 18.55 6.37 1.80
C ARG A 134 19.96 6.97 2.02
N THR A 135 20.08 8.02 2.84
CA THR A 135 21.35 8.73 3.10
C THR A 135 21.84 8.60 4.55
N LYS A 136 21.06 7.99 5.45
CA LYS A 136 21.39 7.82 6.87
C LYS A 136 21.07 6.40 7.31
N THR A 137 22.07 5.62 7.71
CA THR A 137 21.93 4.19 8.04
C THR A 137 21.15 3.43 6.93
N PRO A 138 21.62 3.51 5.67
CA PRO A 138 20.88 3.02 4.51
C PRO A 138 20.68 1.50 4.52
N ASP A 139 21.63 0.76 5.09
CA ASP A 139 21.54 -0.68 5.33
C ASP A 139 20.30 -1.05 6.14
N LEU A 140 20.06 -0.37 7.27
CA LEU A 140 18.86 -0.59 8.08
C LEU A 140 17.61 -0.15 7.31
N PHE A 141 17.65 1.00 6.63
CA PHE A 141 16.51 1.53 5.86
C PHE A 141 16.02 0.54 4.81
N PHE A 142 16.92 -0.02 4.01
CA PHE A 142 16.56 -1.01 3.00
C PHE A 142 16.23 -2.38 3.60
N ALA A 143 16.87 -2.79 4.70
CA ALA A 143 16.58 -4.07 5.35
C ALA A 143 15.15 -4.13 5.93
N VAL A 144 14.67 -3.05 6.55
CA VAL A 144 13.34 -3.05 7.18
C VAL A 144 12.18 -2.96 6.18
N LEU A 145 12.39 -2.31 5.03
CA LEU A 145 11.40 -2.21 3.96
C LEU A 145 11.24 -3.57 3.27
N GLY A 146 10.07 -4.19 3.43
CA GLY A 146 9.85 -5.57 3.02
C GLY A 146 10.59 -6.61 3.87
N GLY A 147 11.16 -6.19 5.01
CA GLY A 147 11.97 -7.02 5.89
C GLY A 147 11.19 -7.98 6.79
N LEU A 148 9.88 -8.12 6.63
CA LEU A 148 9.02 -9.01 7.41
C LEU A 148 9.14 -8.82 8.94
N GLY A 149 9.43 -7.59 9.37
CA GLY A 149 9.64 -7.24 10.78
C GLY A 149 10.91 -7.83 11.42
N GLN A 150 11.85 -8.38 10.64
CA GLN A 150 13.01 -9.11 11.16
C GLN A 150 14.11 -8.20 11.72
N PHE A 151 14.25 -6.99 11.19
CA PHE A 151 15.36 -6.08 11.51
C PHE A 151 14.97 -4.98 12.51
N GLY A 152 13.69 -4.91 12.87
CA GLY A 152 13.17 -3.97 13.85
C GLY A 152 11.69 -3.64 13.65
N ILE A 153 11.14 -2.89 14.60
CA ILE A 153 9.76 -2.41 14.59
C ILE A 153 9.77 -0.98 14.06
N ILE A 154 9.12 -0.75 12.91
CA ILE A 154 8.89 0.61 12.41
C ILE A 154 7.94 1.32 13.38
N THR A 155 8.33 2.50 13.86
CA THR A 155 7.50 3.34 14.74
C THR A 155 6.97 4.58 14.03
N ARG A 156 7.72 5.11 13.06
CA ARG A 156 7.32 6.25 12.22
C ARG A 156 7.83 6.07 10.79
N ALA A 157 7.07 6.52 9.81
CA ALA A 157 7.47 6.56 8.41
C ALA A 157 7.17 7.92 7.79
N ARG A 158 8.06 8.38 6.90
CA ARG A 158 7.84 9.56 6.06
C ARG A 158 7.42 9.12 4.67
N ILE A 159 6.19 9.40 4.28
CA ILE A 159 5.55 8.92 3.05
C ILE A 159 5.44 10.06 2.03
N LEU A 160 5.79 9.81 0.77
CA LEU A 160 5.62 10.77 -0.32
C LEU A 160 4.14 11.04 -0.63
N LEU A 161 3.83 12.27 -1.01
CA LEU A 161 2.47 12.71 -1.37
C LEU A 161 2.43 13.39 -2.75
N GLN A 162 1.25 13.33 -3.38
CA GLN A 162 0.89 13.97 -4.65
C GLN A 162 -0.52 14.58 -4.59
N GLU A 163 -0.93 15.29 -5.64
CA GLU A 163 -2.31 15.83 -5.78
C GLU A 163 -3.33 14.71 -6.12
N ALA A 164 -4.60 14.92 -5.75
CA ALA A 164 -5.57 13.82 -5.60
C ALA A 164 -6.91 13.90 -6.39
N PRO A 165 -6.92 13.96 -7.74
CA PRO A 165 -8.13 13.62 -8.52
C PRO A 165 -7.98 12.35 -9.39
N VAL A 166 -9.01 11.50 -9.47
CA VAL A 166 -9.06 10.28 -10.31
C VAL A 166 -10.40 10.13 -11.06
N ARG A 167 -10.36 9.57 -12.27
CA ARG A 167 -11.51 9.05 -13.03
C ARG A 167 -11.35 7.55 -13.22
N TRP A 168 -12.39 6.77 -12.91
CA TRP A 168 -12.35 5.31 -12.89
C TRP A 168 -13.05 4.67 -14.09
N VAL A 169 -12.44 3.64 -14.69
CA VAL A 169 -12.91 2.93 -15.88
C VAL A 169 -12.76 1.42 -15.71
N ARG A 170 -13.73 0.65 -16.23
CA ARG A 170 -13.68 -0.81 -16.33
C ARG A 170 -14.00 -1.27 -17.76
N ALA A 171 -13.30 -2.28 -18.24
CA ALA A 171 -13.51 -2.89 -19.56
C ALA A 171 -13.46 -4.42 -19.46
N PHE A 172 -14.37 -5.10 -20.18
CA PHE A 172 -14.49 -6.57 -20.15
C PHE A 172 -13.96 -7.19 -21.44
N TYR A 173 -13.33 -8.35 -21.27
CA TYR A 173 -12.68 -9.11 -22.32
C TYR A 173 -13.11 -10.58 -22.24
N GLU A 174 -13.30 -11.19 -23.39
CA GLU A 174 -13.51 -12.65 -23.49
C GLU A 174 -12.21 -13.43 -23.75
N SER A 175 -11.19 -12.75 -24.28
CA SER A 175 -9.90 -13.34 -24.63
C SER A 175 -8.87 -12.98 -23.57
N PHE A 176 -8.27 -13.98 -22.94
CA PHE A 176 -7.17 -13.78 -22.01
C PHE A 176 -5.97 -13.09 -22.69
N GLU A 177 -5.69 -13.47 -23.94
CA GLU A 177 -4.56 -12.91 -24.69
C GLU A 177 -4.74 -11.41 -24.95
N THR A 178 -5.96 -10.98 -25.31
CA THR A 178 -6.26 -9.56 -25.51
C THR A 178 -6.23 -8.81 -24.18
N PHE A 179 -6.83 -9.40 -23.13
CA PHE A 179 -6.80 -8.86 -21.77
C PHE A 179 -5.37 -8.58 -21.29
N THR A 180 -4.46 -9.55 -21.39
CA THR A 180 -3.08 -9.35 -20.91
C THR A 180 -2.30 -8.37 -21.79
N LYS A 181 -2.48 -8.41 -23.12
CA LYS A 181 -1.84 -7.46 -24.04
C LYS A 181 -2.25 -6.01 -23.74
N ASP A 182 -3.53 -5.78 -23.47
CA ASP A 182 -4.03 -4.45 -23.16
C ASP A 182 -3.57 -3.99 -21.76
N GLN A 183 -3.50 -4.90 -20.76
CA GLN A 183 -2.89 -4.57 -19.47
C GLN A 183 -1.42 -4.17 -19.62
N GLU A 184 -0.61 -4.96 -20.36
CA GLU A 184 0.79 -4.66 -20.64
C GLU A 184 0.96 -3.32 -21.37
N LEU A 185 0.06 -3.03 -22.32
CA LEU A 185 0.04 -1.75 -23.02
C LEU A 185 -0.24 -0.60 -22.04
N LEU A 186 -1.29 -0.69 -21.22
CA LEU A 186 -1.65 0.35 -20.26
C LEU A 186 -0.52 0.65 -19.27
N ILE A 187 0.12 -0.38 -18.70
CA ILE A 187 1.24 -0.17 -17.76
C ILE A 187 2.51 0.36 -18.44
N SER A 188 2.64 0.22 -19.76
CA SER A 188 3.74 0.81 -20.53
C SER A 188 3.57 2.32 -20.77
N MET A 189 2.41 2.89 -20.41
CA MET A 189 2.07 4.31 -20.62
C MET A 189 1.80 5.04 -19.29
N PRO A 190 2.76 5.12 -18.35
CA PRO A 190 2.57 5.69 -17.02
C PRO A 190 2.21 7.19 -17.01
N GLU A 191 2.44 7.90 -18.11
CA GLU A 191 2.02 9.30 -18.27
C GLU A 191 0.53 9.45 -18.62
N GLN A 192 -0.13 8.37 -19.03
CA GLN A 192 -1.54 8.38 -19.49
C GLN A 192 -2.49 7.66 -18.53
N VAL A 193 -1.97 6.78 -17.68
CA VAL A 193 -2.75 5.93 -16.78
C VAL A 193 -2.11 5.95 -15.40
N ASP A 194 -2.92 6.00 -14.36
CA ASP A 194 -2.48 6.14 -12.96
C ASP A 194 -2.74 4.90 -12.12
N TYR A 195 -3.66 4.05 -12.56
CA TYR A 195 -4.04 2.80 -11.91
C TYR A 195 -4.35 1.75 -12.96
N VAL A 196 -3.84 0.53 -12.81
CA VAL A 196 -4.21 -0.63 -13.63
C VAL A 196 -4.29 -1.87 -12.75
N GLU A 197 -5.43 -2.53 -12.78
CA GLU A 197 -5.67 -3.85 -12.21
C GLU A 197 -6.50 -4.71 -13.16
N GLY A 198 -6.72 -5.96 -12.77
CA GLY A 198 -7.71 -6.78 -13.42
C GLY A 198 -8.01 -8.05 -12.65
N PHE A 199 -9.18 -8.60 -12.90
CA PHE A 199 -9.66 -9.80 -12.25
C PHE A 199 -10.39 -10.71 -13.23
N MET A 200 -10.38 -11.99 -12.89
CA MET A 200 -11.06 -13.04 -13.64
C MET A 200 -12.47 -13.26 -13.08
N VAL A 201 -13.45 -13.40 -13.96
CA VAL A 201 -14.86 -13.53 -13.64
C VAL A 201 -15.38 -14.87 -14.17
N LEU A 202 -15.86 -15.75 -13.30
CA LEU A 202 -16.13 -17.16 -13.61
C LEU A 202 -17.47 -17.44 -14.32
N ASP A 203 -18.36 -16.47 -14.46
CA ASP A 203 -19.57 -16.58 -15.27
C ASP A 203 -20.27 -15.22 -15.39
N GLU A 204 -21.30 -15.15 -16.24
CA GLU A 204 -22.14 -13.95 -16.41
C GLU A 204 -22.86 -13.53 -15.13
N HIS A 205 -23.20 -14.49 -14.26
CA HIS A 205 -23.82 -14.18 -12.97
C HIS A 205 -22.86 -13.44 -12.03
N SER A 206 -21.58 -13.80 -12.08
CA SER A 206 -20.51 -13.19 -11.31
C SER A 206 -20.24 -11.75 -11.75
N ILE A 207 -20.44 -11.43 -13.04
CA ILE A 207 -20.36 -10.03 -13.54
C ILE A 207 -21.36 -9.12 -12.82
N ARG A 208 -22.51 -9.67 -12.43
CA ARG A 208 -23.57 -8.94 -11.69
C ARG A 208 -23.39 -8.99 -10.17
N SER A 209 -22.31 -9.60 -9.66
CA SER A 209 -22.02 -9.65 -8.22
C SER A 209 -21.61 -8.28 -7.68
N SER A 210 -21.84 -8.04 -6.39
CA SER A 210 -21.47 -6.79 -5.70
C SER A 210 -19.97 -6.46 -5.78
N SER A 211 -19.12 -7.46 -6.01
CA SER A 211 -17.67 -7.30 -6.13
C SER A 211 -17.23 -6.70 -7.46
N ILE A 212 -18.12 -6.72 -8.48
CA ILE A 212 -17.84 -6.29 -9.87
C ILE A 212 -18.79 -5.14 -10.28
N ALA A 213 -19.84 -4.89 -9.50
CA ALA A 213 -20.91 -3.97 -9.84
C ALA A 213 -20.40 -2.53 -10.12
N PHE A 214 -20.91 -1.99 -11.22
CA PHE A 214 -20.97 -0.54 -11.46
C PHE A 214 -21.98 0.09 -10.49
N PRO A 215 -21.98 1.43 -10.34
CA PRO A 215 -23.06 2.11 -9.64
C PRO A 215 -24.43 1.63 -10.15
N PRO A 216 -25.43 1.47 -9.27
CA PRO A 216 -26.71 0.80 -9.58
C PRO A 216 -27.54 1.46 -10.69
N HIS A 217 -27.12 2.62 -11.20
CA HIS A 217 -27.74 3.36 -12.30
C HIS A 217 -27.14 3.04 -13.68
N ILE A 218 -26.08 2.23 -13.76
CA ILE A 218 -25.51 1.77 -15.02
C ILE A 218 -26.05 0.35 -15.27
N ASP A 219 -27.11 0.23 -16.07
CA ASP A 219 -27.58 -1.06 -16.60
C ASP A 219 -26.56 -1.61 -17.59
N PHE A 220 -25.50 -2.23 -17.07
CA PHE A 220 -24.47 -2.90 -17.88
C PHE A 220 -24.88 -4.34 -18.15
N SER A 221 -25.34 -4.60 -19.38
CA SER A 221 -25.52 -5.96 -19.90
C SER A 221 -24.52 -6.16 -21.05
N PRO A 222 -23.36 -6.75 -20.80
CA PRO A 222 -22.42 -7.05 -21.88
C PRO A 222 -23.04 -8.08 -22.82
N ASP A 223 -23.11 -7.74 -24.11
CA ASP A 223 -23.58 -8.64 -25.18
C ASP A 223 -22.40 -9.49 -25.66
N PHE A 224 -22.09 -10.54 -24.89
CA PHE A 224 -21.10 -11.54 -25.27
C PHE A 224 -21.77 -12.50 -26.26
N GLY A 225 -21.43 -12.37 -27.54
CA GLY A 225 -22.13 -13.02 -28.65
C GLY A 225 -22.50 -14.51 -28.42
N SER A 226 -23.62 -14.94 -29.01
CA SER A 226 -24.32 -16.21 -28.75
C SER A 226 -23.58 -17.52 -29.09
N GLU A 227 -22.28 -17.50 -29.42
CA GLU A 227 -21.51 -18.71 -29.74
C GLU A 227 -20.85 -19.31 -28.50
N GLY A 228 -21.68 -20.03 -27.74
CA GLY A 228 -21.25 -20.88 -26.63
C GLY A 228 -21.03 -20.08 -25.34
N ARG A 229 -21.78 -20.43 -24.28
CA ARG A 229 -21.60 -19.87 -22.93
C ARG A 229 -20.14 -20.00 -22.48
N LYS A 230 -19.37 -18.91 -22.56
CA LYS A 230 -18.03 -18.86 -21.99
C LYS A 230 -18.15 -18.91 -20.47
N LYS A 231 -17.28 -19.72 -19.86
CA LYS A 231 -17.23 -19.92 -18.41
C LYS A 231 -16.28 -18.96 -17.72
N VAL A 232 -15.63 -18.04 -18.44
CA VAL A 232 -14.68 -17.10 -17.86
C VAL A 232 -14.64 -15.83 -18.71
N TYR A 233 -14.68 -14.69 -18.03
CA TYR A 233 -14.45 -13.35 -18.56
C TYR A 233 -13.32 -12.70 -17.79
N TYR A 234 -12.73 -11.65 -18.36
CA TYR A 234 -11.66 -10.88 -17.73
C TYR A 234 -12.07 -9.42 -17.69
N CYS A 235 -11.82 -8.75 -16.57
CA CYS A 235 -12.09 -7.32 -16.43
C CYS A 235 -10.77 -6.61 -16.19
N ILE A 236 -10.45 -5.61 -17.01
CA ILE A 236 -9.44 -4.61 -16.67
C ILE A 236 -10.13 -3.49 -15.91
N GLU A 237 -9.47 -3.01 -14.87
CA GLU A 237 -9.84 -1.83 -14.14
C GLU A 237 -8.69 -0.82 -14.23
N PHE A 238 -8.97 0.40 -14.66
CA PHE A 238 -7.94 1.43 -14.72
C PHE A 238 -8.49 2.81 -14.34
N ALA A 239 -7.60 3.69 -13.91
CA ALA A 239 -7.95 5.08 -13.62
C ALA A 239 -6.97 6.06 -14.26
N VAL A 240 -7.49 7.25 -14.57
CA VAL A 240 -6.72 8.37 -15.11
C VAL A 240 -6.97 9.58 -14.22
N HIS A 241 -5.91 10.27 -13.81
CA HIS A 241 -6.00 11.52 -13.07
C HIS A 241 -6.52 12.61 -13.99
N ASP A 242 -7.72 13.09 -13.70
CA ASP A 242 -8.31 14.20 -14.43
C ASP A 242 -7.92 15.50 -13.74
N PHE A 243 -6.96 16.21 -14.32
CA PHE A 243 -6.54 17.54 -13.86
C PHE A 243 -7.42 18.67 -14.44
N GLN A 244 -8.57 18.37 -15.07
CA GLN A 244 -9.46 19.42 -15.57
C GLN A 244 -10.02 20.31 -14.44
N GLN A 245 -9.52 21.55 -14.40
CA GLN A 245 -10.25 22.74 -13.96
C GLN A 245 -10.82 23.47 -15.18
#